data_AF-A0A1H9E9M5-F1
#
_entry.id   AF-A0A1H9E9M5-F1
#
_cell.length_a   1.000
_cell.length_b   1.000
_cell.length_c   1.000
_cell.angle_alpha   90.00
_cell.angle_beta   90.00
_cell.angle_gamma   90.00
#
_symmetry.space_group_name_H-M   'P 1'
#
loop_
_entity.id
_entity.type
_entity.pdbx_description
1 polymer ?
#
loop_
_entity_poly.entity_id
_entity_poly.type
_entity_poly.pdbx_seq_one_letter_code
_entity_poly.pdbx_strand_id
1 'polypeptide(L)'
;MMPGTNQNEIRVLAAGSLRHAMASLGAAFESRTGLAIKARFGPAGVLREQIEAGEAFDLFASANLAHPEKLCERGLSGPVTCFAQNRLCIVARAALGLTPENMLQVMLDPLTRLATSTPGADPSGDYAMAFFQAVERSSPGVGSKLAGKSLHLVGGAGSSLVPAGFSASEWLIGNDQADLFVGYLSGAGSALLNPDLSVLPLPPDLGPEVKYGLCLARQFRPGAEQLRAFLLSAEAQAILAEHGFLPCAGE
;
A
#
# COMPACT_ATOMS: atom_id res chain seq x y z
N MET A 1 -28.23 11.80 23.53
CA MET A 1 -27.85 10.39 23.70
C MET A 1 -26.64 10.15 22.81
N MET A 2 -25.43 10.14 23.38
CA MET A 2 -24.21 9.84 22.63
C MET A 2 -24.26 8.37 22.18
N PRO A 3 -23.87 8.03 20.93
CA PRO A 3 -23.87 6.65 20.49
C PRO A 3 -22.91 5.86 21.39
N GLY A 4 -23.42 4.79 22.01
CA GLY A 4 -22.65 3.94 22.91
C GLY A 4 -21.42 3.40 22.20
N THR A 5 -20.24 3.69 22.76
CA THR A 5 -19.00 3.04 22.37
C THR A 5 -19.13 1.54 22.60
N ASN A 6 -19.31 0.78 21.54
CA ASN A 6 -19.35 -0.68 21.59
C ASN A 6 -17.95 -1.15 22.01
N GLN A 7 -17.81 -1.70 23.23
CA GLN A 7 -16.52 -2.11 23.80
C GLN A 7 -15.90 -3.31 23.06
N ASN A 8 -16.66 -3.97 22.18
CA ASN A 8 -16.25 -5.15 21.41
C ASN A 8 -15.74 -4.85 20.00
N GLU A 9 -15.44 -3.60 19.68
CA GLU A 9 -14.96 -3.18 18.35
C GLU A 9 -13.55 -2.59 18.46
N ILE A 10 -12.73 -2.72 17.41
CA ILE A 10 -11.39 -2.12 17.29
C ILE A 10 -11.39 -1.20 16.06
N ARG A 11 -10.95 0.06 16.22
CA ARG A 11 -10.90 1.09 15.17
C ARG A 11 -9.54 0.95 14.50
N VAL A 12 -9.57 0.48 13.27
CA VAL A 12 -8.37 0.31 12.47
C VAL A 12 -8.36 1.37 11.37
N LEU A 13 -7.28 2.15 11.31
CA LEU A 13 -6.97 2.97 10.15
C LEU A 13 -5.89 2.24 9.36
N ALA A 14 -6.17 1.88 8.11
CA ALA A 14 -5.27 1.04 7.33
C ALA A 14 -5.01 1.60 5.92
N ALA A 15 -3.80 1.38 5.42
CA ALA A 15 -3.45 1.69 4.05
C ALA A 15 -4.40 0.98 3.06
N GLY A 16 -4.76 1.65 1.97
CA GLY A 16 -5.68 1.12 0.95
C GLY A 16 -5.29 -0.26 0.41
N SER A 17 -3.99 -0.51 0.23
CA SER A 17 -3.46 -1.79 -0.25
C SER A 17 -3.71 -2.97 0.68
N LEU A 18 -4.05 -2.72 1.95
CA LEU A 18 -4.36 -3.77 2.94
C LEU A 18 -5.83 -4.20 2.89
N ARG A 19 -6.70 -3.55 2.10
CA ARG A 19 -8.16 -3.75 2.15
C ARG A 19 -8.58 -5.22 2.02
N HIS A 20 -8.04 -5.94 1.04
CA HIS A 20 -8.41 -7.32 0.79
C HIS A 20 -7.88 -8.26 1.87
N ALA A 21 -6.60 -8.14 2.22
CA ALA A 21 -5.99 -8.93 3.29
C ALA A 21 -6.68 -8.69 4.64
N MET A 22 -6.99 -7.44 4.97
CA MET A 22 -7.64 -7.07 6.24
C MET A 22 -9.07 -7.61 6.35
N ALA A 23 -9.76 -7.86 5.24
CA ALA A 23 -11.06 -8.54 5.27
C ALA A 23 -10.92 -10.01 5.72
N SER A 24 -9.96 -10.75 5.14
CA SER A 24 -9.67 -12.14 5.56
C SER A 24 -9.11 -12.21 6.99
N LEU A 25 -8.18 -11.32 7.32
CA LEU A 25 -7.60 -11.22 8.67
C LEU A 25 -8.67 -10.87 9.71
N GLY A 26 -9.59 -9.96 9.39
CA GLY A 26 -10.69 -9.58 10.26
C GLY A 26 -11.63 -10.74 10.53
N ALA A 27 -12.03 -11.49 9.50
CA ALA A 27 -12.88 -12.67 9.67
C ALA A 27 -12.22 -13.73 10.56
N ALA A 28 -10.93 -14.02 10.34
CA ALA A 28 -10.18 -14.97 11.16
C ALA A 28 -10.04 -14.50 12.62
N PHE A 29 -9.71 -13.21 12.82
CA PHE A 29 -9.59 -12.61 14.15
C PHE A 29 -10.91 -12.61 14.92
N GLU A 30 -12.01 -12.22 14.26
CA GLU A 30 -13.36 -12.21 14.83
C GLU A 30 -13.80 -13.62 15.23
N SER A 31 -13.55 -14.62 14.39
CA SER A 31 -13.86 -16.02 14.71
C SER A 31 -13.14 -16.53 15.94
N ARG A 32 -11.93 -16.02 16.24
CA ARG A 32 -11.11 -16.46 17.38
C ARG A 32 -11.42 -15.75 18.69
N THR A 33 -11.78 -14.46 18.61
CA THR A 33 -11.85 -13.58 19.78
C THR A 33 -13.24 -13.03 20.07
N GLY A 34 -14.14 -13.05 19.07
CA GLY A 34 -15.43 -12.37 19.13
C GLY A 34 -15.33 -10.84 19.05
N LEU A 35 -14.14 -10.28 18.78
CA LEU A 35 -13.90 -8.84 18.69
C LEU A 35 -13.93 -8.36 17.25
N ALA A 36 -14.79 -7.39 16.96
CA ALA A 36 -15.01 -6.87 15.61
C ALA A 36 -13.94 -5.86 15.18
N ILE A 37 -13.52 -5.91 13.91
CA ILE A 37 -12.63 -4.90 13.32
C ILE A 37 -13.45 -3.89 12.50
N LYS A 38 -13.47 -2.64 12.96
CA LYS A 38 -13.97 -1.52 12.17
C LYS A 38 -12.82 -0.81 11.47
N ALA A 39 -12.52 -1.29 10.27
CA ALA A 39 -11.46 -0.72 9.45
C ALA A 39 -11.96 0.42 8.56
N ARG A 40 -11.22 1.53 8.53
CA ARG A 40 -11.28 2.50 7.44
C ARG A 40 -9.98 2.46 6.65
N PHE A 41 -10.12 2.41 5.34
CA PHE A 41 -9.01 2.32 4.41
C PHE A 41 -8.82 3.62 3.64
N GLY A 42 -7.57 4.03 3.44
CA GLY A 42 -7.22 5.22 2.66
C GLY A 42 -5.72 5.34 2.42
N PRO A 43 -5.26 6.41 1.74
CA PRO A 43 -3.84 6.71 1.62
C PRO A 43 -3.21 6.90 3.00
N ALA A 44 -2.11 6.20 3.27
CA ALA A 44 -1.56 6.15 4.62
C ALA A 44 -1.05 7.52 5.13
N GLY A 45 -0.55 8.37 4.24
CA GLY A 45 -0.15 9.74 4.57
C GLY A 45 -1.34 10.61 4.98
N VAL A 46 -2.47 10.49 4.28
CA VAL A 46 -3.74 11.17 4.61
C VAL A 46 -4.29 10.67 5.95
N LEU A 47 -4.27 9.36 6.19
CA LEU A 47 -4.71 8.79 7.47
C LEU A 47 -3.81 9.25 8.62
N ARG A 48 -2.49 9.31 8.42
CA ARG A 48 -1.54 9.88 9.39
C ARG A 48 -1.90 11.34 9.71
N GLU A 49 -2.13 12.18 8.70
CA GLU A 49 -2.49 13.59 8.90
C GLU A 49 -3.80 13.74 9.69
N GLN A 50 -4.78 12.88 9.44
CA GLN A 50 -6.01 12.84 10.23
C GLN A 50 -5.77 12.46 11.69
N ILE A 51 -4.89 11.48 11.95
CA ILE A 51 -4.46 11.13 13.31
C ILE A 51 -3.74 12.31 13.97
N GLU A 52 -2.84 12.99 13.26
CA GLU A 52 -2.16 14.21 13.74
C GLU A 52 -3.15 15.34 14.05
N ALA A 53 -4.29 15.40 13.34
CA ALA A 53 -5.39 16.32 13.57
C ALA A 53 -6.37 15.89 14.68
N GLY A 54 -6.10 14.76 15.37
CA GLY A 54 -6.86 14.32 16.54
C GLY A 54 -7.89 13.22 16.26
N GLU A 55 -7.82 12.54 15.12
CA GLU A 55 -8.67 11.39 14.89
C GLU A 55 -8.39 10.22 15.83
N ALA A 56 -9.44 9.68 16.45
CA ALA A 56 -9.36 8.53 17.33
C ALA A 56 -9.19 7.21 16.55
N PHE A 57 -8.15 6.46 16.89
CA PHE A 57 -7.84 5.13 16.36
C PHE A 57 -7.39 4.21 17.50
N ASP A 58 -7.41 2.89 17.28
CA ASP A 58 -6.77 1.95 18.18
C ASP A 58 -5.48 1.38 17.57
N LEU A 59 -5.54 1.03 16.28
CA LEU A 59 -4.41 0.52 15.51
C LEU A 59 -4.34 1.26 14.16
N PHE A 60 -3.15 1.74 13.83
CA PHE A 60 -2.84 2.29 12.51
C PHE A 60 -1.90 1.32 11.79
N ALA A 61 -2.26 0.90 10.58
CA ALA A 61 -1.46 0.02 9.72
C ALA A 61 -1.13 0.75 8.41
N SER A 62 0.15 1.08 8.22
CA SER A 62 0.66 1.84 7.08
C SER A 62 1.40 0.95 6.09
N ALA A 63 1.43 1.39 4.83
CA ALA A 63 2.22 0.77 3.77
C ALA A 63 3.70 1.20 3.76
N ASN A 64 4.13 1.93 4.80
CA ASN A 64 5.53 2.24 5.11
C ASN A 64 5.75 2.20 6.63
N LEU A 65 7.00 2.18 7.07
CA LEU A 65 7.34 2.39 8.50
C LEU A 65 7.29 3.88 8.89
N ALA A 66 7.61 4.77 7.94
CA ALA A 66 7.79 6.20 8.18
C ALA A 66 6.55 6.90 8.77
N HIS A 67 5.33 6.56 8.35
CA HIS A 67 4.13 7.21 8.90
C HIS A 67 3.86 6.80 10.36
N PRO A 68 3.84 5.51 10.74
CA PRO A 68 3.79 5.10 12.14
C PRO A 68 4.95 5.67 12.97
N GLU A 69 6.17 5.70 12.43
CA GLU A 69 7.35 6.27 13.11
C GLU A 69 7.12 7.75 13.41
N LYS A 70 6.55 8.49 12.45
CA LYS A 70 6.22 9.89 12.65
C LYS A 70 5.19 10.11 13.77
N LEU A 71 4.19 9.25 13.88
CA LEU A 71 3.21 9.31 14.98
C LEU A 71 3.86 9.00 16.32
N CYS A 72 4.79 8.04 16.35
CA CYS A 72 5.54 7.68 17.55
C CYS A 72 6.45 8.81 18.02
N GLU A 73 7.21 9.44 17.12
CA GLU A 73 8.05 10.62 17.38
C GLU A 73 7.25 11.78 18.00
N ARG A 74 6.01 11.97 17.52
CA ARG A 74 5.10 13.00 18.03
C ARG A 74 4.39 12.62 19.32
N GLY A 75 4.65 11.43 19.85
CA GLY A 75 4.03 10.91 21.06
C GLY A 75 2.56 10.50 20.90
N LEU A 76 2.05 10.43 19.67
CA LEU A 76 0.64 10.11 19.37
C LEU A 76 0.35 8.60 19.35
N SER A 77 1.39 7.77 19.19
CA SER A 77 1.28 6.30 19.18
C SER A 77 2.33 5.65 20.09
N GLY A 78 2.18 4.34 20.31
CA GLY A 78 3.24 3.49 20.82
C GLY A 78 4.28 3.11 19.76
N PRO A 79 5.21 2.20 20.11
CA PRO A 79 6.26 1.72 19.21
C PRO A 79 5.72 1.15 17.91
N VAL A 80 6.52 1.27 16.85
CA VAL A 80 6.21 0.74 15.53
C VAL A 80 6.65 -0.72 15.43
N THR A 81 5.87 -1.52 14.73
CA THR A 81 6.19 -2.92 14.43
C THR A 81 6.04 -3.17 12.94
N CYS A 82 7.08 -3.72 12.31
CA CYS A 82 6.97 -4.27 10.96
C CYS A 82 6.13 -5.55 11.02
N PHE A 83 5.08 -5.66 10.20
CA PHE A 83 4.22 -6.85 10.19
C PHE A 83 4.08 -7.52 8.82
N ALA A 84 4.41 -6.81 7.75
CA ALA A 84 4.42 -7.35 6.39
C ALA A 84 5.43 -6.61 5.51
N GLN A 85 5.74 -7.22 4.38
CA GLN A 85 6.55 -6.69 3.29
C GLN A 85 5.80 -6.86 1.97
N ASN A 86 6.23 -6.14 0.95
CA ASN A 86 5.66 -6.25 -0.40
C ASN A 86 6.75 -6.02 -1.45
N ARG A 87 6.38 -6.10 -2.72
CA ARG A 87 7.24 -5.75 -3.86
C ARG A 87 6.49 -4.83 -4.80
N LEU A 88 7.22 -4.01 -5.53
CA LEU A 88 6.63 -3.26 -6.64
C LEU A 88 6.60 -4.10 -7.92
N CYS A 89 5.66 -3.78 -8.78
CA CYS A 89 5.54 -4.23 -10.15
C CYS A 89 5.06 -3.09 -11.05
N ILE A 90 5.16 -3.31 -12.36
CA ILE A 90 4.55 -2.48 -13.39
C ILE A 90 3.38 -3.28 -13.96
N VAL A 91 2.18 -2.72 -13.86
CA VAL A 91 1.03 -3.19 -14.62
C VAL A 91 0.93 -2.33 -15.88
N ALA A 92 0.84 -2.94 -17.04
CA ALA A 92 0.83 -2.23 -18.33
C ALA A 92 -0.19 -2.84 -19.27
N ARG A 93 -0.62 -2.09 -20.31
CA ARG A 93 -1.33 -2.69 -21.44
C ARG A 93 -0.48 -3.79 -22.08
N ALA A 94 -1.06 -4.95 -22.34
CA ALA A 94 -0.37 -6.07 -22.97
C ALA A 94 0.22 -5.69 -24.34
N ALA A 95 -0.48 -4.82 -25.09
CA ALA A 95 -0.04 -4.31 -26.39
C ALA A 95 1.29 -3.52 -26.36
N LEU A 96 1.74 -3.05 -25.18
CA LEU A 96 3.06 -2.40 -25.05
C LEU A 96 4.22 -3.41 -25.13
N GLY A 97 3.95 -4.71 -25.02
CA GLY A 97 4.98 -5.75 -25.09
C GLY A 97 6.07 -5.57 -24.02
N LEU A 98 5.68 -5.16 -22.81
CA LEU A 98 6.61 -4.84 -21.73
C LEU A 98 7.38 -6.09 -21.28
N THR A 99 8.72 -6.01 -21.29
CA THR A 99 9.65 -7.04 -20.82
C THR A 99 10.70 -6.43 -19.90
N PRO A 100 11.45 -7.23 -19.10
CA PRO A 100 12.57 -6.71 -18.33
C PRO A 100 13.58 -5.92 -19.17
N GLU A 101 13.86 -6.37 -20.39
CA GLU A 101 14.89 -5.80 -21.27
C GLU A 101 14.47 -4.45 -21.87
N ASN A 102 13.18 -4.27 -22.19
CA ASN A 102 12.68 -3.04 -22.80
C ASN A 102 11.99 -2.10 -21.79
N MET A 103 11.91 -2.49 -20.50
CA MET A 103 11.15 -1.79 -19.46
C MET A 103 11.39 -0.28 -19.46
N LEU A 104 12.65 0.14 -19.37
CA LEU A 104 12.99 1.57 -19.32
C LEU A 104 12.67 2.29 -20.64
N GLN A 105 12.85 1.64 -21.79
CA GLN A 105 12.52 2.20 -23.10
C GLN A 105 11.01 2.48 -23.20
N VAL A 106 10.18 1.50 -22.85
CA VAL A 106 8.70 1.62 -22.87
C VAL A 106 8.25 2.71 -21.91
N MET A 107 8.80 2.75 -20.70
CA MET A 107 8.46 3.77 -19.70
C MET A 107 8.88 5.18 -20.12
N LEU A 108 9.99 5.33 -20.85
CA LEU A 108 10.51 6.62 -21.34
C LEU A 108 9.79 7.14 -22.59
N ASP A 109 9.15 6.27 -23.38
CA ASP A 109 8.47 6.67 -24.62
C ASP A 109 7.51 7.85 -24.34
N PRO A 110 7.65 9.00 -25.02
CA PRO A 110 6.80 10.17 -24.80
C PRO A 110 5.30 9.90 -24.97
N LEU A 111 4.91 8.90 -25.74
CA LEU A 111 3.52 8.52 -25.97
C LEU A 111 2.96 7.59 -24.87
N THR A 112 3.83 6.93 -24.10
CA THR A 112 3.41 6.07 -22.98
C THR A 112 3.10 6.90 -21.74
N ARG A 113 1.85 6.87 -21.30
CA ARG A 113 1.44 7.50 -20.03
C ARG A 113 1.77 6.59 -18.85
N LEU A 114 2.86 6.93 -18.16
CA LEU A 114 3.30 6.31 -16.91
C LEU A 114 2.55 6.95 -15.74
N ALA A 115 1.76 6.16 -15.01
CA ALA A 115 1.09 6.60 -13.80
C ALA A 115 1.69 5.99 -12.53
N THR A 116 1.57 6.72 -11.43
CA THR A 116 1.91 6.28 -10.07
C THR A 116 0.87 6.78 -9.07
N SER A 117 0.93 6.27 -7.85
CA SER A 117 0.33 6.95 -6.71
C SER A 117 1.04 8.29 -6.42
N THR A 118 0.36 9.17 -5.68
CA THR A 118 0.87 10.50 -5.29
C THR A 118 1.90 10.37 -4.16
N PRO A 119 3.18 10.71 -4.39
CA PRO A 119 4.22 10.68 -3.35
C PRO A 119 3.86 11.57 -2.15
N GLY A 120 4.30 11.18 -0.96
CA GLY A 120 4.02 11.82 0.33
C GLY A 120 2.63 11.53 0.90
N ALA A 121 1.62 11.37 0.04
CA ALA A 121 0.24 11.07 0.44
C ALA A 121 -0.05 9.56 0.49
N ASP A 122 0.44 8.82 -0.52
CA ASP A 122 0.30 7.38 -0.64
C ASP A 122 1.68 6.73 -0.79
N PRO A 123 2.10 5.84 0.13
CA PRO A 123 3.43 5.24 0.10
C PRO A 123 3.81 4.55 -1.21
N SER A 124 2.85 4.05 -1.99
CA SER A 124 3.15 3.48 -3.31
C SER A 124 3.81 4.52 -4.25
N GLY A 125 3.49 5.80 -4.07
CA GLY A 125 4.12 6.90 -4.80
C GLY A 125 5.54 7.16 -4.34
N ASP A 126 5.80 7.11 -3.03
CA ASP A 126 7.15 7.23 -2.47
C ASP A 126 8.06 6.11 -2.96
N TYR A 127 7.55 4.88 -3.00
CA TYR A 127 8.29 3.74 -3.53
C TYR A 127 8.51 3.82 -5.05
N ALA A 128 7.56 4.38 -5.82
CA ALA A 128 7.79 4.64 -7.24
C ALA A 128 8.92 5.67 -7.43
N MET A 129 8.98 6.71 -6.60
CA MET A 129 10.10 7.66 -6.62
C MET A 129 11.42 7.00 -6.23
N ALA A 130 11.43 6.12 -5.23
CA ALA A 130 12.62 5.37 -4.83
C ALA A 130 13.12 4.44 -5.96
N PHE A 131 12.21 3.82 -6.70
CA PHE A 131 12.52 3.07 -7.92
C PHE A 131 13.18 3.99 -8.97
N PHE A 132 12.60 5.15 -9.26
CA PHE A 132 13.20 6.10 -10.22
C PHE A 132 14.58 6.59 -9.77
N GLN A 133 14.80 6.79 -8.47
CA GLN A 133 16.12 7.11 -7.92
C GLN A 133 17.11 5.95 -8.07
N ALA A 134 16.67 4.69 -7.96
CA ALA A 134 17.50 3.53 -8.23
C ALA A 134 17.93 3.48 -9.71
N VAL A 135 16.99 3.76 -10.62
CA VAL A 135 17.28 3.90 -12.05
C VAL A 135 18.24 5.04 -12.32
N GLU A 136 18.10 6.19 -11.66
CA GLU A 136 19.04 7.32 -11.82
C GLU A 136 20.48 6.93 -11.43
N ARG A 137 20.65 6.13 -10.37
CA ARG A 137 21.97 5.67 -9.92
C ARG A 137 22.65 4.74 -10.94
N SER A 138 21.89 3.89 -11.62
CA SER A 138 22.42 2.95 -12.62
C SER A 138 22.46 3.53 -14.04
N SER A 139 21.60 4.51 -14.34
CA SER A 139 21.43 5.14 -15.65
C SER A 139 21.17 6.65 -15.49
N PRO A 140 22.24 7.48 -15.37
CA PRO A 140 22.11 8.91 -15.15
C PRO A 140 21.22 9.61 -16.18
N GLY A 141 20.34 10.49 -15.70
CA GLY A 141 19.34 11.23 -16.47
C GLY A 141 18.08 10.44 -16.83
N VAL A 142 18.06 9.11 -16.67
CA VAL A 142 16.87 8.29 -16.98
C VAL A 142 15.85 8.37 -15.85
N GLY A 143 16.27 8.16 -14.61
CA GLY A 143 15.37 8.20 -13.45
C GLY A 143 14.69 9.56 -13.29
N SER A 144 15.45 10.64 -13.49
CA SER A 144 14.94 12.01 -13.45
C SER A 144 13.89 12.27 -14.55
N LYS A 145 14.07 11.71 -15.76
CA LYS A 145 13.07 11.80 -16.84
C LYS A 145 11.80 11.04 -16.48
N LEU A 146 11.92 9.84 -15.91
CA LEU A 146 10.77 9.05 -15.47
C LEU A 146 9.96 9.78 -14.40
N ALA A 147 10.64 10.31 -13.38
CA ALA A 147 9.99 11.11 -12.33
C ALA A 147 9.34 12.38 -12.89
N GLY A 148 9.98 13.05 -13.85
CA GLY A 148 9.44 14.26 -14.46
C GLY A 148 8.19 14.03 -15.32
N LYS A 149 8.03 12.85 -15.94
CA LYS A 149 6.88 12.52 -16.79
C LYS A 149 5.78 11.73 -16.09
N SER A 150 6.02 11.18 -14.89
CA SER A 150 5.05 10.34 -14.21
C SER A 150 3.80 11.13 -13.80
N LEU A 151 2.64 10.55 -14.07
CA LEU A 151 1.34 11.10 -13.74
C LEU A 151 0.88 10.59 -12.37
N HIS A 152 0.71 11.48 -11.39
CA HIS A 152 0.25 11.13 -10.04
C HIS A 152 -1.29 11.09 -10.00
N LEU A 153 -1.88 9.98 -10.41
CA LEU A 153 -3.33 9.91 -10.70
C LEU A 153 -4.20 9.42 -9.54
N VAL A 154 -3.60 8.83 -8.49
CA VAL A 154 -4.31 8.25 -7.33
C VAL A 154 -3.59 8.55 -6.01
N GLY A 155 -4.27 8.34 -4.89
CA GLY A 155 -3.68 8.38 -3.55
C GLY A 155 -3.47 9.78 -2.95
N GLY A 156 -3.58 10.84 -3.76
CA GLY A 156 -3.45 12.24 -3.33
C GLY A 156 -4.78 12.95 -3.08
N ALA A 157 -4.72 14.11 -2.42
CA ALA A 157 -5.88 14.99 -2.28
C ALA A 157 -6.35 15.47 -3.66
N GLY A 158 -7.63 15.25 -3.99
CA GLY A 158 -8.20 15.59 -5.30
C GLY A 158 -7.86 14.62 -6.44
N SER A 159 -7.14 13.53 -6.16
CA SER A 159 -6.90 12.46 -7.14
C SER A 159 -8.16 11.64 -7.42
N SER A 160 -8.16 10.88 -8.51
CA SER A 160 -9.27 10.02 -8.89
C SER A 160 -9.59 9.00 -7.79
N LEU A 161 -10.86 8.88 -7.45
CA LEU A 161 -11.32 7.82 -6.56
C LEU A 161 -11.42 6.51 -7.33
N VAL A 162 -10.56 5.56 -7.00
CA VAL A 162 -10.65 4.19 -7.53
C VAL A 162 -11.90 3.54 -6.94
N PRO A 163 -12.87 3.09 -7.76
CA PRO A 163 -14.08 2.44 -7.27
C PRO A 163 -13.75 1.15 -6.51
N ALA A 164 -14.64 0.79 -5.57
CA ALA A 164 -14.52 -0.48 -4.87
C ALA A 164 -14.54 -1.65 -5.87
N GLY A 165 -13.67 -2.64 -5.64
CA GLY A 165 -13.56 -3.83 -6.49
C GLY A 165 -12.52 -3.73 -7.60
N PHE A 166 -11.91 -2.56 -7.82
CA PHE A 166 -10.82 -2.40 -8.78
C PHE A 166 -9.49 -2.09 -8.08
N SER A 167 -8.39 -2.60 -8.65
CA SER A 167 -7.06 -2.07 -8.37
C SER A 167 -6.88 -0.71 -9.09
N ALA A 168 -5.97 0.13 -8.58
CA ALA A 168 -5.68 1.42 -9.20
C ALA A 168 -5.17 1.28 -10.64
N SER A 169 -4.28 0.31 -10.88
CA SER A 169 -3.72 0.04 -12.20
C SER A 169 -4.79 -0.37 -13.22
N GLU A 170 -5.63 -1.34 -12.87
CA GLU A 170 -6.70 -1.79 -13.77
C GLU A 170 -7.71 -0.70 -14.07
N TRP A 171 -8.10 0.07 -13.04
CA TRP A 171 -9.07 1.13 -13.24
C TRP A 171 -8.48 2.23 -14.14
N LEU A 172 -7.26 2.68 -13.89
CA LEU A 172 -6.63 3.73 -14.70
C LEU A 172 -6.40 3.29 -16.15
N ILE A 173 -5.89 2.07 -16.36
CA ILE A 173 -5.58 1.57 -17.71
C ILE A 173 -6.87 1.21 -18.47
N GLY A 174 -7.83 0.57 -17.79
CA GLY A 174 -9.13 0.21 -18.37
C GLY A 174 -10.00 1.42 -18.74
N ASN A 175 -9.81 2.55 -18.07
CA ASN A 175 -10.49 3.82 -18.38
C ASN A 175 -9.63 4.78 -19.22
N ASP A 176 -8.58 4.26 -19.86
CA ASP A 176 -7.71 5.02 -20.76
C ASP A 176 -7.11 6.30 -20.14
N GLN A 177 -6.76 6.26 -18.85
CA GLN A 177 -6.07 7.37 -18.16
C GLN A 177 -4.56 7.18 -18.12
N ALA A 178 -4.10 5.94 -18.22
CA ALA A 178 -2.68 5.56 -18.22
C ALA A 178 -2.45 4.35 -19.12
N ASP A 179 -1.20 4.11 -19.52
CA ASP A 179 -0.81 2.94 -20.31
C ASP A 179 0.00 1.95 -19.48
N LEU A 180 0.66 2.43 -18.42
CA LEU A 180 1.26 1.61 -17.38
C LEU A 180 1.23 2.30 -16.01
N PHE A 181 1.24 1.51 -14.96
CA PHE A 181 1.17 1.94 -13.56
C PHE A 181 2.23 1.21 -12.71
N VAL A 182 3.01 1.97 -11.93
CA VAL A 182 3.94 1.41 -10.93
C VAL A 182 3.20 1.28 -9.60
N GLY A 183 3.05 0.05 -9.11
CA GLY A 183 2.29 -0.25 -7.89
C GLY A 183 2.71 -1.55 -7.22
N TYR A 184 1.98 -1.96 -6.19
CA TYR A 184 2.27 -3.18 -5.44
C TYR A 184 1.91 -4.46 -6.21
N LEU A 185 2.78 -5.46 -6.13
CA LEU A 185 2.53 -6.79 -6.71
C LEU A 185 1.32 -7.48 -6.06
N SER A 186 1.12 -7.31 -4.75
CA SER A 186 -0.07 -7.81 -4.04
C SER A 186 -1.39 -7.24 -4.60
N GLY A 187 -1.34 -6.07 -5.24
CA GLY A 187 -2.49 -5.41 -5.87
C GLY A 187 -2.69 -5.78 -7.34
N ALA A 188 -1.82 -6.60 -7.93
CA ALA A 188 -1.84 -6.92 -9.36
C ALA A 188 -2.57 -8.25 -9.68
N GLY A 189 -3.17 -8.91 -8.68
CA GLY A 189 -3.78 -10.23 -8.84
C GLY A 189 -4.85 -10.30 -9.93
N SER A 190 -5.73 -9.30 -10.00
CA SER A 190 -6.77 -9.20 -11.03
C SER A 190 -6.20 -8.83 -12.41
N ALA A 191 -5.12 -8.04 -12.45
CA ALA A 191 -4.42 -7.74 -13.71
C ALA A 191 -3.76 -8.99 -14.33
N LEU A 192 -3.31 -9.95 -13.51
CA LEU A 192 -2.79 -11.24 -13.99
C LEU A 192 -3.88 -12.10 -14.68
N LEU A 193 -5.16 -11.84 -14.40
CA LEU A 193 -6.29 -12.56 -14.98
C LEU A 193 -6.85 -11.84 -16.22
N ASN A 194 -6.37 -10.64 -16.53
CA ASN A 194 -6.86 -9.83 -17.63
C ASN A 194 -5.92 -9.93 -18.84
N PRO A 195 -6.37 -10.47 -20.00
CA PRO A 195 -5.51 -10.65 -21.18
C PRO A 195 -5.06 -9.33 -21.82
N ASP A 196 -5.74 -8.21 -21.55
CA ASP A 196 -5.37 -6.89 -22.05
C ASP A 196 -4.27 -6.23 -21.21
N LEU A 197 -3.86 -6.87 -20.10
CA LEU A 197 -2.86 -6.38 -19.18
C LEU A 197 -1.67 -7.34 -19.08
N SER A 198 -0.52 -6.77 -18.77
CA SER A 198 0.70 -7.49 -18.42
C SER A 198 1.20 -6.98 -17.08
N VAL A 199 1.75 -7.88 -16.27
CA VAL A 199 2.36 -7.55 -14.97
C VAL A 199 3.83 -7.92 -15.01
N LEU A 200 4.70 -6.93 -14.80
CA LEU A 200 6.14 -7.09 -14.72
C LEU A 200 6.64 -6.75 -13.31
N PRO A 201 7.03 -7.73 -12.48
CA PRO A 201 7.71 -7.45 -11.21
C PRO A 201 8.98 -6.62 -11.44
N LEU A 202 9.26 -5.66 -10.56
CA LEU A 202 10.51 -4.90 -10.69
C LEU A 202 11.73 -5.79 -10.45
N PRO A 203 12.83 -5.58 -11.20
CA PRO A 203 14.12 -6.20 -10.91
C PRO A 203 14.56 -5.95 -9.45
N PRO A 204 15.11 -6.94 -8.73
CA PRO A 204 15.47 -6.78 -7.31
C PRO A 204 16.48 -5.65 -7.02
N ASP A 205 17.33 -5.31 -7.98
CA ASP A 205 18.32 -4.23 -7.89
C ASP A 205 17.72 -2.83 -8.05
N LEU A 206 16.52 -2.75 -8.63
CA LEU A 206 15.78 -1.49 -8.83
C LEU A 206 14.58 -1.35 -7.89
N GLY A 207 14.05 -2.47 -7.39
CA GLY A 207 12.90 -2.49 -6.49
C GLY A 207 13.26 -2.01 -5.08
N PRO A 208 12.51 -1.06 -4.50
CA PRO A 208 12.72 -0.66 -3.11
C PRO A 208 12.25 -1.75 -2.15
N GLU A 209 12.82 -1.76 -0.94
CA GLU A 209 12.30 -2.58 0.16
C GLU A 209 10.97 -1.96 0.66
N VAL A 210 9.86 -2.66 0.43
CA VAL A 210 8.54 -2.21 0.87
C VAL A 210 8.19 -2.89 2.18
N LYS A 211 8.15 -2.12 3.27
CA LYS A 211 7.83 -2.59 4.63
C LYS A 211 6.56 -1.94 5.13
N TYR A 212 5.63 -2.73 5.65
CA TYR A 212 4.39 -2.29 6.26
C TYR A 212 4.56 -2.22 7.77
N GLY A 213 4.30 -1.04 8.32
CA GLY A 213 4.39 -0.77 9.75
C GLY A 213 3.01 -0.66 10.40
N LEU A 214 2.89 -1.12 11.64
CA LEU A 214 1.75 -0.82 12.49
C LEU A 214 2.18 -0.13 13.78
N CYS A 215 1.27 0.65 14.36
CA CYS A 215 1.40 1.18 15.72
C CYS A 215 0.03 1.24 16.40
N LEU A 216 0.01 1.10 17.72
CA LEU A 216 -1.18 1.31 18.53
C LEU A 216 -1.26 2.77 19.00
N ALA A 217 -2.46 3.29 19.22
CA ALA A 217 -2.64 4.60 19.84
C ALA A 217 -2.02 4.67 21.25
N ARG A 218 -1.95 5.85 21.87
CA ARG A 218 -1.57 5.94 23.30
C ARG A 218 -2.65 5.40 24.23
N GLN A 219 -3.90 5.59 23.83
CA GLN A 219 -5.07 5.06 24.51
C GLN A 219 -5.86 4.29 23.47
N PHE A 220 -5.98 2.98 23.69
CA PHE A 220 -6.66 2.06 22.79
C PHE A 220 -7.55 1.12 23.59
N ARG A 221 -8.52 0.54 22.91
CA ARG A 221 -9.37 -0.53 23.45
C ARG A 221 -8.56 -1.82 23.65
N PRO A 222 -8.81 -2.62 24.70
CA PRO A 222 -8.00 -3.81 25.02
C PRO A 222 -7.80 -4.79 23.86
N GLY A 223 -8.76 -4.89 22.94
CA GLY A 223 -8.68 -5.73 21.75
C GLY A 223 -7.56 -5.37 20.78
N ALA A 224 -7.06 -4.14 20.80
CA ALA A 224 -6.04 -3.67 19.85
C ALA A 224 -4.70 -4.40 20.00
N GLU A 225 -4.33 -4.74 21.24
CA GLU A 225 -3.13 -5.54 21.51
C GLU A 225 -3.28 -6.98 21.04
N GLN A 226 -4.47 -7.56 21.21
CA GLN A 226 -4.77 -8.89 20.66
C GLN A 226 -4.71 -8.90 19.14
N LEU A 227 -5.21 -7.83 18.48
CA LEU A 227 -5.13 -7.70 17.04
C LEU A 227 -3.68 -7.54 16.57
N ARG A 228 -2.87 -6.72 17.24
CA ARG A 228 -1.43 -6.61 16.94
C ARG A 228 -0.74 -7.97 17.05
N ALA A 229 -0.95 -8.69 18.15
CA ALA A 229 -0.37 -10.02 18.35
C ALA A 229 -0.86 -11.03 17.30
N PHE A 230 -2.14 -10.95 16.92
CA PHE A 230 -2.71 -11.78 15.85
C PHE A 230 -2.04 -11.50 14.51
N LEU A 231 -1.86 -10.24 14.10
CA LEU A 231 -1.22 -9.87 12.84
C LEU A 231 0.22 -10.39 12.69
N LEU A 232 0.91 -10.63 13.82
CA LEU A 232 2.26 -11.20 13.86
C LEU A 232 2.26 -12.74 13.98
N SER A 233 1.11 -13.36 14.19
CA SER A 233 1.00 -14.81 14.36
C SER A 233 1.18 -15.55 13.03
N ALA A 234 1.59 -16.82 13.10
CA ALA A 234 1.76 -17.66 11.91
C ALA A 234 0.49 -17.77 11.06
N GLU A 235 -0.69 -17.78 11.69
CA GLU A 235 -1.98 -17.82 11.00
C GLU A 235 -2.21 -16.54 10.16
N ALA A 236 -2.02 -15.37 10.75
CA ALA A 236 -2.15 -14.11 10.01
C ALA A 236 -1.09 -13.95 8.92
N GLN A 237 0.13 -14.43 9.16
CA GLN A 237 1.20 -14.42 8.16
C GLN A 237 0.88 -15.34 6.97
N ALA A 238 0.22 -16.48 7.20
CA ALA A 238 -0.27 -17.33 6.12
C ALA A 238 -1.36 -16.62 5.29
N ILE A 239 -2.31 -15.95 5.94
CA ILE A 239 -3.34 -15.15 5.25
C ILE A 239 -2.69 -14.01 4.44
N LEU A 240 -1.72 -13.30 5.03
CA LEU A 240 -0.98 -12.25 4.32
C LEU A 240 -0.27 -12.79 3.07
N ALA A 241 0.33 -13.99 3.17
CA ALA A 241 0.97 -14.65 2.03
C ALA A 241 -0.02 -15.02 0.91
N GLU A 242 -1.22 -15.48 1.24
CA GLU A 242 -2.30 -15.72 0.26
C GLU A 242 -2.70 -14.45 -0.50
N HIS A 243 -2.56 -13.28 0.15
CA HIS A 243 -2.79 -11.97 -0.45
C HIS A 243 -1.53 -11.35 -1.08
N GLY A 244 -0.44 -12.11 -1.23
CA GLY A 244 0.78 -11.68 -1.92
C GLY A 244 1.72 -10.79 -1.10
N PHE A 245 1.51 -10.70 0.22
CA PHE A 245 2.47 -10.06 1.13
C PHE A 245 3.56 -11.05 1.55
N LEU A 246 4.68 -10.51 2.00
CA LEU A 246 5.81 -11.27 2.52
C LEU A 246 5.95 -11.00 4.03
N PRO A 247 6.48 -11.93 4.84
CA PRO A 247 6.76 -11.64 6.23
C PRO A 247 7.88 -10.59 6.36
N CYS A 248 7.88 -9.82 7.45
CA CYS A 248 9.09 -9.07 7.83
C CYS A 248 10.17 -10.09 8.23
N ALA A 249 11.42 -9.89 7.78
CA ALA A 249 12.52 -10.74 8.21
C ALA A 249 12.61 -10.72 9.75
N GLY A 250 12.72 -11.89 10.38
CA GLY A 250 12.95 -11.98 11.81
C GLY A 250 14.32 -11.40 12.15
N GLU A 251 14.37 -10.53 13.16
CA GLU A 251 15.61 -10.21 13.86
C GLU A 251 16.07 -11.41 14.70
#